data_AF-A0A7V9JPZ8-F1
#
_entry.id   AF-A0A7V9JPZ8-F1
#
_cell.length_a   1.000
_cell.length_b   1.000
_cell.length_c   1.000
_cell.angle_alpha   90.00
_cell.angle_beta   90.00
_cell.angle_gamma   90.00
#
_symmetry.space_group_name_H-M   'P 1'
#
loop_
_entity.id
_entity.type
_entity.pdbx_description
1 polymer ?
#
loop_
_entity_poly.entity_id
_entity_poly.type
_entity_poly.pdbx_seq_one_letter_code
_entity_poly.pdbx_strand_id
1 'polypeptide(L)'
;MTRFLGIVAALLLTVALGTAAASTADTSSTAKLRVVDLSPLKVAGVKFKAGEGIRVTLRVEGARLGRQVQASPTGSFTASFPRTSVDRCSADIALDAIGARGSRAQLKLPQLACPPAL
;
A
#
# COMPACT_ATOMS: atom_id res chain seq x y z
N MET A 1 -30.89 33.90 60.11
CA MET A 1 -29.93 35.03 60.04
C MET A 1 -28.66 34.60 60.76
N THR A 2 -27.55 34.48 60.01
CA THR A 2 -26.13 34.38 60.47
C THR A 2 -25.85 33.29 61.53
N ARG A 3 -25.07 32.23 61.29
CA ARG A 3 -23.66 32.08 60.89
C ARG A 3 -23.49 30.56 60.67
N PHE A 4 -22.76 30.04 59.69
CA PHE A 4 -21.37 29.62 59.81
C PHE A 4 -20.96 29.09 58.43
N LEU A 5 -20.64 30.01 57.52
CA LEU A 5 -20.07 29.73 56.22
C LEU A 5 -18.55 29.66 56.42
N GLY A 6 -18.00 28.47 56.61
CA GLY A 6 -16.55 28.32 56.78
C GLY A 6 -16.10 26.90 57.10
N ILE A 7 -15.13 26.46 56.29
CA ILE A 7 -14.13 25.40 56.60
C ILE A 7 -14.76 24.00 56.48
N VAL A 8 -14.56 23.24 55.40
CA VAL A 8 -13.40 22.36 55.12
C VAL A 8 -13.50 22.05 53.61
N ALA A 9 -12.71 22.67 52.73
CA ALA A 9 -11.40 22.19 52.30
C ALA A 9 -11.38 20.76 51.71
N ALA A 10 -10.88 20.68 50.49
CA ALA A 10 -10.08 19.58 49.93
C ALA A 10 -10.79 18.44 49.16
N LEU A 11 -10.36 18.34 47.89
CA LEU A 11 -10.13 17.14 47.10
C LEU A 11 -11.32 16.26 46.71
N LEU A 12 -11.81 16.45 45.47
CA LEU A 12 -12.28 15.36 44.59
C LEU A 12 -12.04 15.81 43.13
N LEU A 13 -10.79 15.93 42.68
CA LEU A 13 -10.11 14.94 41.82
C LEU A 13 -11.03 13.94 41.11
N THR A 14 -11.50 14.27 39.90
CA THR A 14 -11.81 13.26 38.87
C THR A 14 -11.28 13.76 37.52
N VAL A 15 -10.02 13.43 37.27
CA VAL A 15 -9.37 13.61 35.97
C VAL A 15 -9.97 12.60 35.00
N ALA A 16 -10.75 13.05 34.03
CA ALA A 16 -11.18 12.24 32.90
C ALA A 16 -9.99 12.05 31.95
N LEU A 17 -9.19 10.99 32.18
CA LEU A 17 -8.20 10.50 31.24
C LEU A 17 -8.95 9.91 30.02
N GLY A 18 -9.18 10.75 29.01
CA GLY A 18 -9.52 10.27 27.67
C GLY A 18 -8.31 9.53 27.10
N THR A 19 -8.37 8.19 27.08
CA THR A 19 -7.42 7.35 26.38
C THR A 19 -7.59 7.55 24.88
N ALA A 20 -6.86 8.53 24.33
CA ALA A 20 -6.60 8.58 22.90
C ALA A 20 -5.86 7.29 22.53
N ALA A 21 -6.57 6.33 21.94
CA ALA A 21 -5.97 5.21 21.27
C ALA A 21 -5.11 5.77 20.13
N ALA A 22 -3.83 5.97 20.42
CA ALA A 22 -2.84 6.25 19.40
C ALA A 22 -2.79 5.01 18.52
N SER A 23 -3.49 5.07 17.39
CA SER A 23 -3.25 4.16 16.27
C SER A 23 -1.79 4.36 15.88
N THR A 24 -0.89 3.55 16.46
CA THR A 24 0.45 3.38 15.94
C THR A 24 0.24 2.81 14.55
N ALA A 25 0.23 3.71 13.55
CA ALA A 25 0.39 3.33 12.17
C ALA A 25 1.70 2.58 12.13
N ASP A 26 1.61 1.25 12.18
CA ASP A 26 2.72 0.36 12.04
C ASP A 26 3.49 0.88 10.84
N THR A 27 4.67 1.42 11.06
CA THR A 27 5.62 1.74 9.99
C THR A 27 6.24 0.41 9.52
N SER A 28 5.36 -0.58 9.35
CA SER A 28 5.59 -1.82 8.66
C SER A 28 5.91 -1.41 7.24
N SER A 29 7.21 -1.35 6.98
CA SER A 29 7.85 -1.35 5.68
C SER A 29 6.85 -1.72 4.57
N THR A 30 6.23 -0.70 3.97
CA THR A 30 5.14 -0.90 3.03
C THR A 30 5.64 -1.73 1.86
N ALA A 31 4.90 -2.78 1.49
CA ALA A 31 5.23 -3.58 0.32
C ALA A 31 5.37 -2.67 -0.90
N LYS A 32 6.38 -2.92 -1.74
CA LYS A 32 6.70 -2.05 -2.89
C LYS A 32 6.67 -2.84 -4.18
N LEU A 33 6.29 -2.16 -5.26
CA LEU A 33 6.37 -2.65 -6.62
C LEU A 33 7.33 -1.79 -7.43
N ARG A 34 7.98 -2.41 -8.43
CA ARG A 34 8.72 -1.73 -9.48
C ARG A 34 8.54 -2.47 -10.79
N VAL A 35 8.52 -1.74 -11.89
CA VAL A 35 8.64 -2.35 -13.22
C VAL A 35 10.11 -2.68 -13.49
N VAL A 36 10.36 -3.89 -13.98
CA VAL A 36 11.70 -4.41 -14.31
C VAL A 36 11.95 -4.38 -15.81
N ASP A 37 10.90 -4.64 -16.60
CA ASP A 37 10.94 -4.75 -18.04
C ASP A 37 9.57 -4.31 -18.59
N LEU A 38 9.54 -3.74 -19.79
CA LEU A 38 8.32 -3.23 -20.43
C LEU A 38 7.88 -4.09 -21.62
N SER A 39 8.75 -4.93 -22.17
CA SER A 39 8.46 -5.75 -23.35
C SER A 39 9.25 -7.05 -23.34
N PRO A 40 8.73 -8.13 -22.74
CA PRO A 40 7.41 -8.22 -22.09
C PRO A 40 7.40 -7.53 -20.72
N LEU A 41 6.24 -7.05 -20.29
CA LEU A 41 6.08 -6.40 -18.99
C LEU A 41 6.43 -7.37 -17.85
N LYS A 42 7.40 -6.97 -17.03
CA LYS A 42 7.81 -7.67 -15.79
C LYS A 42 7.77 -6.70 -14.63
N VAL A 43 7.26 -7.19 -13.51
CA VAL A 43 7.10 -6.41 -12.28
C VAL A 43 7.73 -7.18 -11.13
N ALA A 44 8.57 -6.51 -10.35
CA ALA A 44 9.12 -7.05 -9.12
C ALA A 44 8.42 -6.43 -7.91
N GLY A 45 8.17 -7.26 -6.91
CA GLY A 45 7.70 -6.83 -5.60
C GLY A 45 8.70 -7.16 -4.50
N VAL A 46 8.76 -6.32 -3.47
CA VAL A 46 9.58 -6.52 -2.27
C VAL A 46 8.80 -6.13 -1.01
N LYS A 47 9.29 -6.57 0.15
CA LYS A 47 8.68 -6.30 1.48
C LYS A 47 7.28 -6.91 1.64
N PHE A 48 7.02 -8.00 0.92
CA PHE A 48 5.87 -8.88 1.14
C PHE A 48 6.18 -9.88 2.26
N LYS A 49 5.16 -10.48 2.87
CA LYS A 49 5.36 -11.51 3.90
C LYS A 49 5.90 -12.79 3.25
N ALA A 50 7.00 -13.33 3.79
CA ALA A 50 7.74 -14.47 3.26
C ALA A 50 6.89 -15.73 2.99
N GLY A 51 6.72 -16.13 1.72
CA GLY A 51 5.90 -17.29 1.34
C GLY A 51 4.42 -17.00 1.06
N GLU A 52 3.97 -15.75 1.09
CA GLU A 52 2.54 -15.46 0.87
C GLU A 52 2.16 -15.59 -0.60
N GLY A 53 0.96 -16.10 -0.87
CA GLY A 53 0.34 -16.01 -2.19
C GLY A 53 -0.05 -14.57 -2.49
N ILE A 54 0.29 -14.09 -3.68
CA ILE A 54 0.10 -12.71 -4.12
C ILE A 54 -0.68 -12.70 -5.42
N ARG A 55 -1.77 -11.92 -5.44
CA ARG A 55 -2.49 -11.59 -6.66
C ARG A 55 -1.98 -10.24 -7.17
N VAL A 56 -1.28 -10.28 -8.31
CA VAL A 56 -0.87 -9.09 -9.06
C VAL A 56 -1.93 -8.82 -10.12
N THR A 57 -2.47 -7.61 -10.12
CA THR A 57 -3.44 -7.13 -11.11
C THR A 57 -2.80 -6.01 -11.89
N LEU A 58 -2.73 -6.16 -13.21
CA LEU A 58 -2.36 -5.14 -14.16
C LEU A 58 -3.63 -4.53 -14.76
N ARG A 59 -3.68 -3.21 -14.81
CA ARG A 59 -4.64 -2.43 -15.59
C ARG A 59 -3.84 -1.67 -16.65
N VAL A 60 -4.20 -1.87 -17.91
CA VAL A 60 -3.52 -1.28 -19.08
C VAL A 60 -4.54 -1.13 -20.20
N GLU A 61 -4.64 0.05 -20.81
CA GLU A 61 -5.52 0.32 -21.98
C GLU A 61 -6.97 -0.17 -21.79
N GLY A 62 -7.53 -0.01 -20.58
CA GLY A 62 -8.88 -0.47 -20.24
C GLY A 62 -9.01 -1.99 -19.99
N ALA A 63 -7.97 -2.78 -20.27
CA ALA A 63 -7.90 -4.19 -19.93
C ALA A 63 -7.45 -4.42 -18.48
N ARG A 64 -7.90 -5.53 -17.88
CA ARG A 64 -7.50 -5.98 -16.55
C ARG A 64 -6.96 -7.40 -16.59
N LEU A 65 -5.68 -7.58 -16.27
CA LEU A 65 -4.98 -8.86 -16.31
C LEU A 65 -4.54 -9.26 -14.90
N GLY A 66 -4.79 -10.51 -14.52
CA GLY A 66 -4.41 -11.06 -13.21
C GLY A 66 -3.30 -12.10 -13.31
N ARG A 67 -2.34 -12.06 -12.38
CA ARG A 67 -1.33 -13.10 -12.19
C ARG A 67 -1.21 -13.48 -10.72
N GLN A 68 -1.17 -14.78 -10.45
CA GLN A 68 -0.81 -15.29 -9.12
C GLN A 68 0.67 -15.63 -9.08
N VAL A 69 1.33 -15.24 -8.00
CA VAL A 69 2.74 -15.52 -7.70
C VAL A 69 2.87 -15.76 -6.19
N GLN A 70 4.01 -16.30 -5.76
CA GLN A 70 4.32 -16.47 -4.35
C GLN A 70 5.53 -15.59 -3.97
N ALA A 71 5.47 -14.96 -2.80
CA ALA A 71 6.65 -14.32 -2.23
C ALA A 71 7.70 -15.38 -1.88
N SER A 72 8.95 -15.12 -2.21
CA SER A 72 10.09 -15.87 -1.74
C SER A 72 10.23 -15.80 -0.21
N PRO A 73 11.13 -16.60 0.40
CA PRO A 73 11.44 -16.49 1.82
C PRO A 73 11.94 -15.10 2.25
N THR A 74 12.47 -14.29 1.33
CA THR A 74 12.90 -12.90 1.60
C THR A 74 11.80 -11.87 1.36
N GLY A 75 10.58 -12.31 1.03
CA GLY A 75 9.46 -11.39 0.79
C GLY A 75 9.50 -10.70 -0.57
N SER A 76 10.17 -11.30 -1.56
CA SER A 76 10.30 -10.78 -2.91
C SER A 76 9.61 -11.67 -3.95
N PHE A 77 9.17 -11.10 -5.08
CA PHE A 77 8.66 -11.89 -6.20
C PHE A 77 8.90 -11.18 -7.53
N THR A 78 8.76 -11.92 -8.63
CA THR A 78 8.64 -11.36 -9.99
C THR A 78 7.40 -11.92 -10.67
N ALA A 79 6.59 -11.04 -11.25
CA ALA A 79 5.45 -11.40 -12.08
C ALA A 79 5.71 -10.96 -13.53
N SER A 80 5.36 -11.80 -14.49
CA SER A 80 5.52 -11.52 -15.92
C SER A 80 4.17 -11.59 -16.63
N PHE A 81 3.96 -10.64 -17.54
CA PHE A 81 2.83 -10.56 -18.45
C PHE A 81 3.35 -10.74 -19.89
N PRO A 82 3.53 -11.99 -20.36
CA PRO A 82 4.30 -12.28 -21.57
C PRO A 82 3.64 -11.78 -22.87
N ARG A 83 2.33 -11.55 -22.85
CA ARG A 83 1.56 -11.01 -24.00
C ARG A 83 1.29 -9.52 -23.87
N THR A 84 2.02 -8.84 -23.00
CA THR A 84 1.81 -7.42 -22.74
C THR A 84 3.14 -6.69 -22.88
N SER A 85 3.21 -5.86 -23.91
CA SER A 85 4.27 -4.87 -24.07
C SER A 85 3.65 -3.51 -23.85
N VAL A 86 4.35 -2.66 -23.12
CA VAL A 86 3.87 -1.32 -22.79
C VAL A 86 4.90 -0.30 -23.20
N ASP A 87 4.41 0.82 -23.73
CA ASP A 87 5.23 2.00 -23.96
C ASP A 87 4.89 3.06 -22.90
N ARG A 88 5.92 3.76 -22.42
CA ARG A 88 5.77 4.79 -21.38
C ARG A 88 5.02 6.03 -21.88
N CYS A 89 4.92 6.19 -23.20
CA CYS A 89 4.26 7.30 -23.84
C CYS A 89 2.76 7.12 -24.02
N SER A 90 2.30 5.90 -24.25
CA SER A 90 0.92 5.64 -24.73
C SER A 90 0.02 4.96 -23.70
N ALA A 91 0.58 4.32 -22.66
CA ALA A 91 -0.20 3.47 -21.79
C ALA A 91 -0.48 4.10 -20.40
N ASP A 92 -1.77 4.21 -20.02
CA ASP A 92 -2.16 4.33 -18.61
C ASP A 92 -1.99 2.97 -17.93
N ILE A 93 -0.96 2.84 -17.10
CA ILE A 93 -0.59 1.57 -16.46
C ILE A 93 -0.75 1.69 -14.96
N ALA A 94 -1.55 0.80 -14.38
CA ALA A 94 -1.65 0.64 -12.94
C ALA A 94 -1.47 -0.82 -12.54
N LEU A 95 -0.72 -1.02 -11.46
CA LEU A 95 -0.41 -2.32 -10.87
C LEU A 95 -0.88 -2.33 -9.42
N ASP A 96 -1.63 -3.37 -9.07
CA ASP A 96 -2.04 -3.67 -7.70
C ASP A 96 -1.52 -5.05 -7.31
N ALA A 97 -0.84 -5.16 -6.18
CA ALA A 97 -0.45 -6.44 -5.60
C ALA A 97 -1.06 -6.59 -4.21
N ILE A 98 -1.81 -7.67 -4.02
CA ILE A 98 -2.47 -7.99 -2.76
C ILE A 98 -2.01 -9.38 -2.33
N GLY A 99 -1.36 -9.44 -1.17
CA GLY A 99 -0.93 -10.67 -0.52
C GLY A 99 -2.04 -11.26 0.34
N ALA A 100 -2.13 -12.59 0.38
CA ALA A 100 -3.12 -13.33 1.17
C ALA A 100 -2.99 -13.10 2.69
N ARG A 101 -1.84 -12.59 3.16
CA ARG A 101 -1.61 -12.27 4.58
C ARG A 101 -1.61 -10.78 4.86
N GLY A 102 -2.16 -9.96 3.96
CA GLY A 102 -2.45 -8.54 4.18
C GLY A 102 -1.45 -7.55 3.60
N SER A 103 -0.35 -8.01 2.97
CA SER A 103 0.55 -7.09 2.26
C SER A 103 -0.16 -6.44 1.08
N ARG A 104 0.07 -5.15 0.87
CA ARG A 104 -0.50 -4.41 -0.26
C ARG A 104 0.51 -3.44 -0.84
N ALA A 105 0.62 -3.43 -2.16
CA ALA A 105 1.44 -2.48 -2.89
C ALA A 105 0.71 -2.03 -4.16
N GLN A 106 0.88 -0.76 -4.51
CA GLN A 106 0.32 -0.18 -5.72
C GLN A 106 1.41 0.59 -6.45
N LEU A 107 1.35 0.57 -7.77
CA LEU A 107 2.23 1.34 -8.64
C LEU A 107 1.43 1.84 -9.83
N LYS A 108 1.35 3.16 -9.97
CA LYS A 108 0.86 3.81 -11.19
C LYS A 108 2.05 4.40 -11.92
N LEU A 109 2.19 4.09 -13.21
CA LEU A 109 3.22 4.74 -14.03
C LEU A 109 2.65 6.08 -14.53
N PRO A 110 3.39 7.18 -14.36
CA PRO A 110 2.97 8.45 -14.95
C PRO A 110 3.05 8.36 -16.47
N GLN A 111 2.06 8.94 -17.14
CA GLN A 111 2.14 9.15 -18.59
C GLN A 111 3.19 10.23 -18.86
N LEU A 112 4.12 9.94 -19.76
CA LEU A 112 5.10 10.91 -20.21
C LEU A 112 4.52 11.73 -21.36
N ALA A 113 4.82 13.02 -21.41
CA ALA A 113 4.54 13.83 -22.58
C ALA A 113 5.53 13.44 -23.68
N CYS A 114 5.05 12.65 -24.65
CA CYS A 114 5.87 12.20 -25.77
C CYS A 114 5.53 12.98 -27.06
N PRO A 115 6.48 13.08 -27.99
CA PRO A 115 6.22 13.71 -29.28
C PRO A 115 5.10 12.96 -30.02
N PRO A 116 4.28 13.67 -30.81
CA PRO A 116 3.25 13.04 -31.62
C PRO A 116 3.89 12.03 -32.58
N ALA A 117 3.18 10.94 -32.87
CA ALA A 117 3.61 9.98 -33.88
C ALA A 117 3.75 10.72 -35.24
N LEU A 118 4.90 10.56 -35.90
CA LEU A 118 5.18 11.07 -37.24
C LEU A 118 4.42 10.27 -38.30
#